data_AF-A0A6B2EZU0-F1
#
_entry.id   AF-A0A6B2EZU0-F1
#
_cell.length_a   1.000
_cell.length_b   1.000
_cell.length_c   1.000
_cell.angle_alpha   90.00
_cell.angle_beta   90.00
_cell.angle_gamma   90.00
#
_symmetry.space_group_name_H-M   'P 1'
#
loop_
_entity.id
_entity.type
_entity.pdbx_description
1 polymer ?
#
loop_
_entity_poly.entity_id
_entity_poly.type
_entity_poly.pdbx_seq_one_letter_code
_entity_poly.pdbx_strand_id
1 'polypeptide(L)'
;MKIDIMGVGQTRLLSFNVKTLDDASILNISGLCRKLGCKRSTFLSRVANSGLEAAILHFTAIKKQRDVLATLSEKDAAAFLAACKAGDSNTNSASNTSNNAKH
;
A
#
# COMPACT_ATOMS: atom_id res chain seq x y z
N MET A 1 7.02 2.60 -33.74
CA MET A 1 7.93 1.46 -33.44
C MET A 1 7.12 0.17 -33.45
N LYS A 2 7.70 -0.99 -33.80
CA LYS A 2 6.99 -2.28 -33.86
C LYS A 2 7.80 -3.34 -33.14
N ILE A 3 7.15 -4.11 -32.28
CA ILE A 3 7.80 -5.22 -31.57
C ILE A 3 7.05 -6.50 -31.94
N ASP A 4 7.83 -7.48 -32.41
CA ASP A 4 7.34 -8.80 -32.83
C ASP A 4 7.93 -9.87 -31.91
N ILE A 5 7.08 -10.80 -31.46
CA ILE A 5 7.49 -12.05 -30.83
C ILE A 5 7.41 -13.14 -31.90
N MET A 6 8.57 -13.71 -32.20
CA MET A 6 8.71 -14.77 -33.21
C MET A 6 8.84 -16.14 -32.54
N GLY A 7 8.22 -17.14 -33.16
CA GLY A 7 8.38 -18.54 -32.83
C GLY A 7 9.43 -19.21 -33.73
N VAL A 8 9.58 -20.52 -33.56
CA VAL A 8 10.46 -21.34 -34.41
C VAL A 8 10.02 -21.27 -35.87
N GLY A 9 10.99 -21.22 -36.79
CA GLY A 9 10.72 -21.10 -38.23
C GLY A 9 10.21 -19.73 -38.69
N GLN A 10 10.50 -18.65 -37.95
CA GLN A 10 10.02 -17.29 -38.24
C GLN A 10 8.48 -17.10 -38.21
N THR A 11 7.75 -18.04 -37.62
CA THR A 11 6.30 -17.88 -37.42
C THR A 11 6.03 -16.75 -36.43
N ARG A 12 5.30 -15.72 -36.83
CA ARG A 12 4.94 -14.59 -35.97
C ARG A 12 3.89 -15.04 -34.93
N LEU A 13 4.27 -15.03 -33.66
CA LEU A 13 3.36 -15.41 -32.57
C LEU A 13 2.55 -14.21 -32.06
N LEU A 14 3.19 -13.04 -32.01
CA LEU A 14 2.55 -11.81 -31.55
C LEU A 14 3.21 -10.61 -32.21
N SER A 15 2.42 -9.62 -32.59
CA SER A 15 2.93 -8.37 -33.15
C SER A 15 2.14 -7.22 -32.57
N PHE A 16 2.84 -6.25 -32.00
CA PHE A 16 2.21 -5.04 -31.51
C PHE A 16 2.90 -3.82 -32.10
N ASN A 17 2.07 -2.92 -32.63
CA ASN A 17 2.51 -1.64 -33.15
C ASN A 17 2.53 -0.65 -31.99
N VAL A 18 3.72 -0.19 -31.62
CA VAL A 18 3.90 0.94 -30.70
C VAL A 18 3.74 2.21 -31.53
N LYS A 19 2.50 2.72 -31.54
CA LYS A 19 2.24 4.10 -31.93
C LYS A 19 2.98 5.01 -30.94
N THR A 20 3.60 6.04 -31.47
CA THR A 20 4.49 7.04 -30.87
C THR A 20 4.18 7.43 -29.42
N LEU A 21 5.23 7.79 -28.65
CA LEU A 21 5.14 8.26 -27.26
C LEU A 21 4.22 9.49 -27.08
N ASP A 22 3.90 10.21 -28.15
CA ASP A 22 3.13 11.46 -28.11
C ASP A 22 1.60 11.28 -28.04
N ASP A 23 1.06 10.12 -28.42
CA ASP A 23 -0.38 9.87 -28.35
C ASP A 23 -0.71 8.98 -27.16
N ALA A 24 -1.03 9.64 -26.04
CA ALA A 24 -1.47 9.11 -24.76
C ALA A 24 -2.80 8.32 -24.78
N SER A 25 -3.00 7.44 -25.77
CA SER A 25 -4.21 6.64 -25.96
C SER A 25 -4.09 5.19 -25.47
N ILE A 26 -2.89 4.72 -25.14
CA ILE A 26 -2.68 3.39 -24.57
C ILE A 26 -2.55 3.53 -23.05
N LEU A 27 -3.66 3.33 -22.35
CA LEU A 27 -3.69 3.32 -20.89
C LEU A 27 -2.89 2.12 -20.38
N ASN A 28 -1.75 2.40 -19.73
CA ASN A 28 -0.97 1.37 -19.05
C ASN A 28 -1.68 0.93 -17.76
N ILE A 29 -2.63 -0.02 -17.90
CA ILE A 29 -3.34 -0.66 -16.78
C ILE A 29 -2.35 -1.23 -15.77
N SER A 30 -1.19 -1.68 -16.25
CA SER A 30 -0.16 -2.24 -15.38
C SER A 30 0.47 -1.23 -14.44
N GLY A 31 0.79 -0.04 -14.96
CA GLY A 31 1.26 1.10 -14.17
C GLY A 31 0.16 1.62 -13.24
N LEU A 32 -1.07 1.73 -13.75
CA LEU A 32 -2.22 2.20 -13.00
C LEU A 32 -2.51 1.33 -11.76
N CYS A 33 -2.59 0.01 -11.92
CA CYS A 33 -2.82 -0.91 -10.81
C CYS A 33 -1.71 -0.84 -9.74
N ARG A 34 -0.44 -0.62 -10.14
CA ARG A 34 0.69 -0.44 -9.21
C ARG A 34 0.54 0.84 -8.40
N LYS A 35 0.16 1.95 -9.04
CA LYS A 35 -0.09 3.23 -8.35
C LYS A 35 -1.28 3.15 -7.40
N LEU A 36 -2.32 2.39 -7.77
CA LEU A 36 -3.51 2.18 -6.95
C LEU A 36 -3.34 1.11 -5.86
N GLY A 37 -2.28 0.32 -5.91
CA GLY A 37 -2.06 -0.79 -4.97
C GLY A 37 -3.05 -1.95 -5.11
N CYS A 38 -3.60 -2.17 -6.31
CA CYS A 38 -4.61 -3.20 -6.56
C CYS A 38 -4.11 -4.31 -7.50
N LYS A 39 -4.63 -5.53 -7.34
CA LYS A 39 -4.33 -6.65 -8.24
C LYS A 39 -5.03 -6.42 -9.59
N ARG A 40 -4.31 -6.62 -10.69
CA ARG A 40 -4.83 -6.35 -12.05
C ARG A 40 -6.10 -7.14 -12.37
N SER A 41 -6.19 -8.40 -11.93
CA SER A 41 -7.38 -9.23 -12.12
C SER A 41 -8.62 -8.63 -11.46
N THR A 42 -8.47 -8.12 -10.23
CA THR A 42 -9.56 -7.49 -9.48
C THR A 42 -9.96 -6.16 -10.09
N PHE A 43 -8.98 -5.37 -10.56
CA PHE A 43 -9.24 -4.13 -11.27
C PHE A 43 -10.04 -4.37 -12.56
N LEU A 44 -9.58 -5.30 -13.41
CA LEU A 44 -10.26 -5.61 -14.69
C LEU A 44 -11.66 -6.19 -14.49
N SER A 45 -11.86 -7.04 -13.47
CA SER A 45 -13.19 -7.54 -13.11
C SER A 45 -14.14 -6.41 -12.72
N ARG A 46 -13.65 -5.40 -11.98
CA ARG A 46 -14.45 -4.23 -11.61
C ARG A 46 -14.74 -3.31 -12.80
N VAL A 47 -13.77 -3.13 -13.70
CA VAL A 47 -13.95 -2.38 -14.95
C VAL A 47 -15.03 -3.03 -15.82
N ALA A 48 -15.04 -4.36 -15.93
CA ALA A 48 -16.06 -5.09 -16.67
C ALA A 48 -17.48 -4.91 -16.08
N ASN A 49 -17.60 -4.77 -14.76
CA ASN A 49 -18.89 -4.65 -14.08
C ASN A 49 -19.42 -3.22 -13.98
N SER A 50 -18.55 -2.21 -13.83
CA SER A 50 -18.95 -0.84 -13.47
C SER A 50 -18.36 0.25 -14.37
N GLY A 51 -17.56 -0.12 -15.38
CA GLY A 51 -16.86 0.82 -16.24
C GLY A 51 -15.53 1.31 -15.67
N LEU A 52 -14.72 1.92 -16.54
CA LEU A 52 -13.34 2.30 -16.23
C LEU A 52 -13.27 3.40 -15.16
N GLU A 53 -14.07 4.45 -15.29
CA GLU A 53 -14.06 5.60 -14.38
C GLU A 53 -14.49 5.21 -12.96
N ALA A 54 -15.60 4.47 -12.83
CA ALA A 54 -16.10 4.01 -11.54
C ALA A 54 -15.10 3.10 -10.83
N ALA A 55 -14.39 2.25 -11.58
CA ALA A 55 -13.34 1.41 -11.02
C ALA A 55 -12.16 2.25 -10.49
N ILE A 56 -11.74 3.28 -11.22
CA ILE A 56 -10.65 4.18 -10.79
C ILE A 56 -11.05 4.93 -9.51
N LEU A 57 -12.25 5.51 -9.46
CA LEU A 57 -12.76 6.22 -8.27
C LEU A 57 -12.82 5.32 -7.04
N HIS A 58 -13.27 4.07 -7.22
CA HIS A 58 -13.34 3.11 -6.12
C HIS A 58 -11.95 2.78 -5.55
N PHE A 59 -10.97 2.44 -6.39
CA PHE A 59 -9.64 2.07 -5.90
C PHE A 59 -8.84 3.27 -5.37
N THR A 60 -9.07 4.48 -5.89
CA THR A 60 -8.47 5.70 -5.32
C THR A 60 -9.02 6.01 -3.93
N ALA A 61 -10.33 5.86 -3.71
CA ALA A 61 -10.95 6.02 -2.40
C ALA A 61 -10.39 5.02 -1.37
N ILE A 62 -10.28 3.74 -1.75
CA ILE A 62 -9.66 2.70 -0.90
C ILE A 62 -8.22 3.06 -0.55
N LYS A 63 -7.44 3.51 -1.54
CA LYS A 63 -6.05 3.90 -1.30
C LYS A 63 -5.96 5.04 -0.29
N LYS A 64 -6.79 6.08 -0.44
CA LYS A 64 -6.83 7.22 0.50
C LYS A 64 -7.18 6.76 1.93
N GLN A 65 -8.12 5.83 2.07
CA GLN A 65 -8.47 5.25 3.38
C GLN A 65 -7.30 4.49 4.00
N ARG A 66 -6.58 3.68 3.21
CA ARG A 66 -5.39 2.96 3.68
C ARG A 66 -4.27 3.90 4.12
N ASP A 67 -4.03 4.95 3.35
CA ASP A 67 -3.00 5.94 3.66
C ASP A 67 -3.34 6.69 4.96
N VAL A 68 -4.62 7.06 5.18
CA VAL A 68 -5.08 7.65 6.46
C VAL A 68 -4.92 6.67 7.62
N LEU A 69 -5.31 5.41 7.47
CA LEU A 69 -5.16 4.39 8.52
C LEU A 69 -3.68 4.16 8.89
N ALA A 70 -2.78 4.20 7.91
CA ALA A 70 -1.34 4.11 8.17
C ALA A 70 -0.84 5.29 9.01
N THR A 71 -1.30 6.52 8.73
CA THR A 71 -0.92 7.70 9.52
C THR A 71 -1.47 7.71 10.95
N LEU A 72 -2.61 7.06 11.20
CA LEU A 72 -3.15 6.90 12.55
C LEU A 72 -2.37 5.82 13.33
N SER A 73 -2.02 4.71 12.68
CA SER A 73 -1.22 3.63 13.27
C SER A 73 0.14 4.12 13.81
N GLU A 74 0.80 5.08 13.17
CA GLU A 74 2.07 5.64 13.67
C GLU A 74 1.87 6.52 14.90
N LYS A 75 0.79 7.31 14.96
CA LYS A 75 0.45 8.12 16.13
C LYS A 75 0.05 7.25 17.33
N ASP A 76 -0.73 6.21 17.06
CA ASP A 76 -1.17 5.27 18.09
C ASP A 76 0.01 4.40 18.60
N ALA A 77 0.91 3.98 17.71
CA ALA A 77 2.14 3.27 18.10
C ALA A 77 3.13 4.17 18.88
N ALA A 78 3.26 5.44 18.51
CA ALA A 78 4.08 6.41 19.25
C ALA A 78 3.50 6.70 20.64
N ALA A 79 2.18 6.82 20.77
CA ALA A 79 1.49 6.98 22.05
C ALA A 79 1.67 5.74 22.94
N PHE A 80 1.55 4.54 22.37
CA PHE A 80 1.79 3.29 23.10
C PHE A 80 3.25 3.18 23.58
N LEU A 81 4.23 3.48 22.72
CA LEU A 81 5.64 3.45 23.10
C LEU A 81 5.99 4.50 24.17
N ALA A 82 5.37 5.68 24.13
CA ALA A 82 5.52 6.70 25.16
C ALA A 82 4.92 6.24 26.51
N ALA A 83 3.75 5.59 26.49
CA ALA A 83 3.13 5.03 27.68
C ALA A 83 3.95 3.88 28.29
N CYS A 84 4.53 3.00 27.46
CA CYS A 84 5.42 1.94 27.93
C CYS A 84 6.68 2.49 28.61
N LYS A 85 7.31 3.53 28.04
CA LYS A 85 8.48 4.18 28.66
C LYS A 85 8.16 4.88 29.99
N ALA A 86 6.93 5.38 30.15
CA ALA A 86 6.50 5.98 31.42
C ALA A 86 6.27 4.95 32.54
N GLY A 87 5.93 3.70 32.18
CA GLY A 87 5.72 2.60 33.14
C GLY A 87 7.02 2.08 33.80
N ASP A 88 8.15 2.11 33.10
CA ASP A 88 9.43 1.60 33.59
C ASP A 88 10.08 2.49 34.68
N SER A 89 9.61 3.73 34.85
CA SER A 89 10.19 4.67 35.83
C SER A 89 9.65 4.51 37.26
N ASN A 90 8.64 3.66 37.48
CA ASN A 90 7.92 3.57 38.77
C ASN A 90 8.28 2.31 39.61
N THR A 91 9.21 1.47 39.17
CA THR A 91 9.57 0.21 39.86
C THR A 91 10.79 0.30 40.78
N ASN A 92 11.48 1.45 40.82
CA ASN A 92 12.67 1.65 41.68
C ASN A 92 12.42 2.54 42.92
N SER A 93 11.22 2.49 43.49
CA SER A 93 10.97 3.06 44.83
C SER A 93 10.28 2.04 45.74
N ALA A 94 10.90 0.87 45.87
CA ALA A 94 10.71 0.04 47.06
C ALA A 94 11.48 0.71 48.21
N SER A 95 10.84 1.66 48.88
CA SER A 95 11.32 2.25 50.13
C SER A 95 11.41 1.17 51.20
N ASN A 96 12.62 0.68 51.49
CA ASN A 96 12.91 -0.11 52.68
C ASN A 96 12.76 0.79 53.91
N THR A 97 11.57 0.82 54.52
CA THR A 97 11.38 1.39 55.86
C THR A 97 11.88 0.37 56.89
N SER A 98 13.10 0.60 57.40
CA SER A 98 13.66 -0.15 58.52
C SER A 98 12.96 0.28 59.81
N ASN A 99 12.21 -0.65 60.40
CA ASN A 99 11.59 -0.47 61.71
C ASN A 99 12.67 -0.55 62.79
N ASN A 100 13.04 0.59 63.39
CA ASN A 100 13.83 0.59 64.62
C ASN A 100 12.91 0.85 65.81
N ALA A 101 12.62 -0.22 66.55
CA ALA A 101 12.01 -0.20 67.88
C ALA A 101 13.11 -0.42 68.92
N LYS A 102 12.94 0.21 70.10
CA LYS A 102 13.78 0.25 71.33
C LYS A 102 14.51 1.61 71.47
N HIS A 103 14.55 2.26 72.62
CA HIS A 103 14.33 1.83 74.00
C HIS A 103 13.95 3.04 74.87
#